data_AF-A0A916VFG2-F1
#
_entry.id   AF-A0A916VFG2-F1
#
_cell.length_a   1.000
_cell.length_b   1.000
_cell.length_c   1.000
_cell.angle_alpha   90.00
_cell.angle_beta   90.00
_cell.angle_gamma   90.00
#
_symmetry.space_group_name_H-M   'P 1'
#
loop_
_entity.id
_entity.type
_entity.pdbx_description
1 polymer ?
#
loop_
_entity_poly.entity_id
_entity_poly.type
_entity_poly.pdbx_seq_one_letter_code
_entity_poly.pdbx_strand_id
1 'polypeptide(L)'
;MINVYLDDFRPCPQGFVLARNVEECIELLKNYDVNILSLDHDLGFGQPTGYDLVVQMVENGYYANEIYLHSSSASGRMSMYRLLQAHKPDHVVVYEHPMPAEVLKRVSTGGS
;
A
#
# COMPACT_ATOMS: atom_id res chain seq x y z
N MET A 1 -14.25 0.87 6.44
CA MET A 1 -13.03 0.69 5.64
C MET A 1 -11.96 1.60 6.18
N ILE A 2 -10.70 1.15 6.18
CA ILE A 2 -9.55 1.95 6.60
C ILE A 2 -8.70 2.31 5.38
N ASN A 3 -7.79 3.27 5.55
CA ASN A 3 -6.71 3.51 4.59
C ASN A 3 -5.40 3.14 5.25
N VAL A 4 -4.51 2.44 4.55
CA VAL A 4 -3.25 1.93 5.09
C VAL A 4 -2.07 2.57 4.35
N TYR A 5 -1.09 3.01 5.12
CA TYR A 5 0.17 3.58 4.62
C TYR A 5 1.32 2.70 5.13
N LEU A 6 1.95 1.94 4.25
CA LEU A 6 3.12 1.11 4.57
C LEU A 6 4.39 1.93 4.38
N ASP A 7 5.09 2.23 5.47
CA ASP A 7 6.34 2.98 5.43
C ASP A 7 7.10 2.87 6.77
N ASP A 8 8.38 2.55 6.72
CA ASP A 8 9.23 2.45 7.91
C ASP A 8 9.79 3.83 8.35
N PHE A 9 9.84 4.80 7.44
CA PHE A 9 10.58 6.05 7.63
C PHE A 9 9.70 7.31 7.62
N ARG A 10 8.85 7.48 6.61
CA ARG A 10 8.07 8.70 6.38
C ARG A 10 6.95 8.86 7.42
N PRO A 11 6.51 10.11 7.70
CA PRO A 11 5.34 10.35 8.54
C PRO A 11 4.07 9.82 7.87
N CYS A 12 3.19 9.20 8.66
CA CYS A 12 1.89 8.74 8.19
C CYS A 12 0.98 9.93 7.85
N PRO A 13 0.38 9.99 6.65
CA PRO A 13 -0.60 11.02 6.31
C PRO A 13 -1.86 10.92 7.21
N GLN A 14 -2.50 12.06 7.45
CA GLN A 14 -3.75 12.10 8.21
C GLN A 14 -4.83 11.25 7.53
N GLY A 15 -5.59 10.49 8.33
CA GLY A 15 -6.65 9.60 7.84
C GLY A 15 -6.15 8.25 7.32
N PHE A 16 -4.87 7.94 7.52
CA PHE A 16 -4.27 6.62 7.29
C PHE A 16 -3.85 5.97 8.61
N VAL A 17 -3.93 4.64 8.60
CA VAL A 17 -3.30 3.76 9.59
C VAL A 17 -1.91 3.40 9.07
N LEU A 18 -0.91 3.54 9.92
CA LEU A 18 0.48 3.26 9.57
C LEU A 18 0.79 1.79 9.81
N ALA A 19 1.34 1.13 8.80
CA ALA A 19 2.04 -0.14 8.96
C ALA A 19 3.54 0.13 8.81
N ARG A 20 4.35 -0.27 9.79
CA ARG A 20 5.80 -0.05 9.78
C ARG A 20 6.57 -1.15 9.05
N ASN A 21 5.97 -2.30 8.84
CA ASN A 21 6.58 -3.45 8.20
C ASN A 21 5.51 -4.32 7.52
N VAL A 22 5.98 -5.35 6.80
CA VAL A 22 5.11 -6.28 6.06
C VAL A 22 4.12 -7.02 6.98
N GLU A 23 4.56 -7.46 8.16
CA GLU A 23 3.73 -8.21 9.10
C GLU A 23 2.52 -7.37 9.57
N GLU A 24 2.77 -6.14 10.02
CA GLU A 24 1.72 -5.21 10.42
C GLU A 24 0.75 -4.92 9.26
N CYS A 25 1.27 -4.75 8.04
CA CYS A 25 0.43 -4.48 6.88
C CYS A 25 -0.47 -5.68 6.53
N ILE A 26 0.06 -6.90 6.60
CA ILE A 26 -0.72 -8.13 6.38
C ILE A 26 -1.80 -8.28 7.45
N GLU A 27 -1.49 -8.02 8.72
CA GLU A 27 -2.50 -8.06 9.78
C GLU A 27 -3.62 -7.04 9.55
N LEU A 28 -3.30 -5.83 9.08
CA LEU A 28 -4.33 -4.85 8.71
C LEU A 28 -5.19 -5.33 7.54
N LEU A 29 -4.57 -5.88 6.49
CA LEU A 29 -5.26 -6.39 5.31
C LEU A 29 -6.16 -7.61 5.61
N LYS A 30 -5.79 -8.44 6.59
CA LYS A 30 -6.58 -9.61 7.01
C LYS A 30 -7.80 -9.22 7.84
N ASN A 31 -7.66 -8.20 8.68
CA ASN A 31 -8.65 -7.89 9.71
C ASN A 31 -9.59 -6.73 9.33
N TYR A 32 -9.29 -5.97 8.27
CA TYR A 32 -10.06 -4.81 7.87
C TYR A 32 -10.21 -4.70 6.35
N ASP A 33 -11.37 -4.21 5.91
CA ASP A 33 -11.56 -3.76 4.53
C ASP A 33 -10.72 -2.50 4.28
N VAL A 34 -9.71 -2.60 3.42
CA VAL A 34 -8.82 -1.49 3.06
C VAL A 34 -9.32 -0.80 1.80
N ASN A 35 -9.59 0.50 1.89
CA ASN A 35 -10.00 1.30 0.74
C ASN A 35 -8.79 1.76 -0.07
N ILE A 36 -7.85 2.46 0.58
CA ILE A 36 -6.61 2.91 -0.05
C ILE A 36 -5.42 2.25 0.64
N LEU A 37 -4.54 1.63 -0.13
CA LEU A 37 -3.27 1.09 0.32
C LEU A 37 -2.13 1.82 -0.39
N SER A 38 -1.26 2.49 0.36
CA SER A 38 -0.07 3.14 -0.18
C SER A 38 1.18 2.36 0.25
N LEU A 39 2.01 1.98 -0.72
CA LEU A 39 3.13 1.05 -0.53
C LEU A 39 4.50 1.70 -0.76
N ASP A 40 5.38 1.60 0.23
CA ASP A 40 6.83 1.70 0.02
C ASP A 40 7.44 0.31 -0.22
N HIS A 41 8.45 0.26 -1.08
CA HIS A 41 9.26 -0.92 -1.31
C HIS A 41 10.33 -1.10 -0.23
N ASP A 42 11.00 -0.01 0.14
CA ASP A 42 12.22 -0.07 0.95
C ASP A 42 11.86 0.06 2.43
N LEU A 43 11.76 -1.07 3.14
CA LEU A 43 11.31 -1.13 4.55
C LEU A 43 12.46 -1.38 5.55
N GLY A 44 13.65 -0.90 5.20
CA GLY A 44 14.85 -1.05 6.01
C GLY A 44 15.68 -2.31 5.71
N PHE A 45 16.93 -2.30 6.18
CA PHE A 45 17.90 -3.36 5.89
C PHE A 45 17.54 -4.68 6.59
N GLY A 46 17.54 -5.79 5.83
CA GLY A 46 17.25 -7.12 6.34
C GLY A 46 15.78 -7.38 6.68
N GLN A 47 14.89 -6.45 6.35
CA GLN A 47 13.45 -6.62 6.47
C GLN A 47 12.84 -7.11 5.15
N PRO A 48 11.70 -7.82 5.19
CA PRO A 48 10.89 -8.03 4.01
C PRO A 48 10.53 -6.69 3.36
N THR A 49 10.56 -6.64 2.04
CA THR A 49 10.30 -5.45 1.22
C THR A 49 8.81 -5.29 0.92
N GLY A 50 8.41 -4.14 0.38
CA GLY A 50 7.07 -3.97 -0.19
C GLY A 50 6.78 -4.96 -1.33
N TYR A 51 7.80 -5.45 -2.03
CA TYR A 51 7.60 -6.52 -3.01
C TYR A 51 7.20 -7.84 -2.36
N ASP A 52 7.83 -8.21 -1.24
CA ASP A 52 7.47 -9.40 -0.47
C ASP A 52 6.04 -9.32 0.08
N LEU A 53 5.59 -8.12 0.50
CA LEU A 53 4.19 -7.88 0.84
C LEU A 53 3.27 -8.15 -0.36
N VAL A 54 3.58 -7.60 -1.54
CA VAL A 54 2.75 -7.77 -2.74
C VAL A 54 2.65 -9.24 -3.15
N VAL A 55 3.73 -10.02 -3.05
CA VAL A 55 3.69 -11.47 -3.27
C VAL A 55 2.66 -12.12 -2.34
N GLN A 56 2.73 -11.84 -1.04
CA GLN A 56 1.77 -12.41 -0.07
C GLN A 56 0.33 -11.95 -0.34
N MET A 57 0.13 -10.69 -0.72
CA MET A 57 -1.19 -10.17 -1.11
C MET A 57 -1.77 -10.95 -2.28
N VAL A 58 -0.98 -11.18 -3.33
CA VAL A 58 -1.42 -11.92 -4.51
C VAL A 58 -1.73 -13.38 -4.17
N GLU A 59 -0.87 -14.04 -3.40
CA GLU A 59 -1.04 -15.45 -3.01
C GLU A 59 -2.28 -15.68 -2.15
N ASN A 60 -2.62 -14.72 -1.29
CA ASN A 60 -3.72 -14.87 -0.33
C ASN A 60 -5.00 -14.12 -0.72
N GLY A 61 -4.97 -13.36 -1.82
CA GLY A 61 -6.12 -12.59 -2.29
C GLY A 61 -6.43 -11.35 -1.44
N TYR A 62 -5.43 -10.78 -0.78
CA TYR A 62 -5.59 -9.55 0.01
C TYR A 62 -5.44 -8.32 -0.87
N TYR A 63 -6.54 -7.61 -1.12
CA TYR A 63 -6.53 -6.43 -1.98
C TYR A 63 -7.30 -5.27 -1.35
N ALA A 64 -6.76 -4.06 -1.56
CA ALA A 64 -7.49 -2.81 -1.35
C ALA A 64 -8.19 -2.39 -2.65
N ASN A 65 -9.16 -1.47 -2.56
CA ASN A 65 -9.82 -0.93 -3.76
C ASN A 65 -8.84 -0.11 -4.63
N GLU A 66 -8.04 0.75 -4.00
CA GLU A 66 -7.02 1.57 -4.66
C GLU A 66 -5.64 1.29 -4.06
N ILE A 67 -4.64 1.05 -4.90
CA ILE A 67 -3.25 0.83 -4.49
C ILE A 67 -2.34 1.88 -5.13
N TYR A 68 -1.59 2.61 -4.31
CA TYR A 68 -0.60 3.62 -4.75
C TYR A 68 0.80 3.17 -4.38
N LEU A 69 1.79 3.49 -5.23
CA LEU A 69 3.18 3.12 -4.98
C LEU A 69 4.04 4.37 -4.74
N HIS A 70 4.31 4.66 -3.46
CA HIS A 70 5.06 5.86 -3.04
C HIS A 70 6.56 5.60 -2.80
N SER A 71 7.09 4.52 -3.37
CA SER A 71 8.50 4.17 -3.20
C SER A 71 9.45 5.05 -3.99
N SER A 72 10.62 5.34 -3.40
CA SER A 72 11.76 5.99 -4.08
C SER A 72 12.53 5.02 -4.99
N SER A 73 12.48 3.71 -4.72
CA SER A 73 13.10 2.69 -5.57
C SER A 73 12.31 2.48 -6.86
N ALA A 74 12.83 2.98 -7.98
CA ALA A 74 12.15 2.85 -9.27
C ALA A 74 12.00 1.39 -9.72
N SER A 75 13.03 0.55 -9.49
CA SER A 75 12.97 -0.88 -9.79
C SER A 75 11.99 -1.61 -8.87
N GLY A 76 12.01 -1.31 -7.57
CA GLY A 76 11.09 -1.89 -6.59
C GLY A 76 9.64 -1.54 -6.91
N ARG A 77 9.37 -0.26 -7.21
CA ARG A 77 8.06 0.23 -7.65
C ARG A 77 7.56 -0.49 -8.91
N MET A 78 8.41 -0.59 -9.93
CA MET A 78 8.07 -1.29 -11.19
C MET A 78 7.76 -2.77 -10.96
N SER A 79 8.54 -3.47 -10.11
CA SER A 79 8.31 -4.87 -9.78
C SER A 79 6.97 -5.08 -9.07
N MET A 80 6.65 -4.26 -8.06
CA MET A 80 5.35 -4.28 -7.37
C MET A 80 4.20 -4.03 -8.35
N TYR A 81 4.31 -2.96 -9.17
CA TYR A 81 3.28 -2.60 -10.14
C TYR A 81 2.99 -3.74 -11.13
N ARG A 82 4.03 -4.34 -11.71
CA ARG A 82 3.87 -5.45 -12.66
C ARG A 82 3.19 -6.65 -12.04
N LEU A 83 3.58 -7.02 -10.82
CA LEU A 83 3.02 -8.18 -10.14
C LEU A 83 1.54 -7.95 -9.80
N LEU A 84 1.19 -6.77 -9.28
CA LEU A 84 -0.19 -6.37 -9.02
C LEU A 84 -1.02 -6.34 -10.30
N GLN A 85 -0.54 -5.68 -11.35
CA GLN A 85 -1.29 -5.56 -12.61
C GLN A 85 -1.58 -6.91 -13.27
N ALA A 86 -0.68 -7.89 -13.10
CA ALA A 86 -0.86 -9.23 -13.65
C ALA A 86 -1.90 -10.08 -12.89
N HIS A 87 -2.17 -9.81 -11.62
CA HIS A 87 -2.96 -10.70 -10.75
C HIS A 87 -4.11 -10.03 -10.01
N LYS A 88 -4.18 -8.70 -10.00
CA LYS A 88 -5.23 -7.96 -9.29
C LYS A 88 -6.61 -8.34 -9.86
N PRO A 89 -7.65 -8.36 -9.03
CA PRO A 89 -9.03 -8.37 -9.50
C PRO A 89 -9.35 -7.15 -10.39
N ASP A 90 -10.37 -7.28 -11.24
CA ASP A 90 -10.78 -6.21 -12.17
C ASP A 90 -11.17 -4.90 -11.46
N HIS A 91 -11.78 -5.00 -10.28
CA HIS A 91 -12.24 -3.84 -9.51
C HIS A 91 -11.11 -3.08 -8.81
N VAL A 92 -9.92 -3.67 -8.68
CA VAL A 92 -8.78 -3.06 -8.00
C VAL A 92 -8.07 -2.12 -8.96
N VAL A 93 -7.77 -0.90 -8.53
CA VAL A 93 -7.01 0.08 -9.31
C VAL A 93 -5.61 0.25 -8.72
N VAL A 94 -4.58 0.19 -9.56
CA VAL A 94 -3.19 0.32 -9.13
C VAL A 94 -2.55 1.49 -9.86
N TYR A 95 -1.91 2.37 -9.11
CA TYR A 95 -1.24 3.57 -9.59
C TYR A 95 0.27 3.45 -9.36
N GLU A 96 1.06 3.56 -10.44
CA GLU A 96 2.53 3.53 -10.38
C GLU A 96 3.15 4.84 -9.86
N HIS A 97 2.43 5.57 -9.01
CA HIS A 97 2.83 6.85 -8.46
C HIS A 97 2.32 7.00 -7.01
N PRO A 98 2.94 7.90 -6.21
CA PRO A 98 2.41 8.24 -4.90
C PRO A 98 1.02 8.86 -5.00
N MET A 99 0.28 8.86 -3.89
CA MET A 99 -1.01 9.53 -3.80
C MET A 99 -0.90 11.02 -4.18
N PRO A 100 -1.68 11.50 -5.15
CA PRO A 100 -1.77 12.93 -5.44
C PRO A 100 -2.33 13.72 -4.25
N ALA A 101 -2.06 15.02 -4.21
CA ALA A 101 -2.51 15.90 -3.13
C ALA A 101 -4.04 15.90 -2.95
N GLU A 102 -4.82 15.68 -4.00
CA GLU A 102 -6.28 15.59 -3.90
C GLU A 102 -6.74 14.36 -3.08
N VAL A 103 -6.04 13.23 -3.22
CA VAL A 103 -6.34 12.00 -2.48
C VAL A 103 -6.06 12.22 -1.01
N LEU A 104 -4.91 12.83 -0.69
CA LEU A 104 -4.55 13.19 0.68
C LEU A 104 -5.59 14.13 1.32
N LYS A 105 -6.03 15.16 0.58
CA LYS A 105 -7.07 16.09 1.06
C LYS A 105 -8.42 15.38 1.27
N ARG A 106 -8.84 14.55 0.32
CA ARG A 106 -10.10 13.77 0.42
C ARG A 106 -10.11 12.89 1.66
N VAL A 107 -9.00 12.21 1.93
CA VAL A 107 -8.87 11.32 3.09
C VAL A 107 -8.81 12.10 4.41
N SER A 108 -8.13 13.26 4.45
CA SER A 108 -8.03 14.04 5.68
C SER A 108 -9.35 14.73 6.09
N THR A 109 -10.24 15.04 5.14
CA THR A 109 -11.54 15.69 5.40
C THR A 109 -12.69 14.72 5.64
N GLY A 110 -12.51 13.43 5.34
CA GLY A 110 -13.56 12.40 5.44
C GLY A 110 -13.83 11.85 6.84
N GLY A 111 -13.22 12.43 7.88
CA GLY A 111 -13.52 12.14 9.28
C GLY A 111 -14.47 13.18 9.87
N SER A 112 -15.77 13.06 9.61
CA SER A 112 -16.85 13.75 10.33
C SER A 112 -18.12 12.92 10.24
#